data_AF-A0A7W5AI51-F1
#
_entry.id   AF-A0A7W5AI51-F1
#
_cell.length_a   1.000
_cell.length_b   1.000
_cell.length_c   1.000
_cell.angle_alpha   90.00
_cell.angle_beta   90.00
_cell.angle_gamma   90.00
#
_symmetry.space_group_name_H-M   'P 1'
#
loop_
_entity.id
_entity.type
_entity.pdbx_description
1 polymer ?
#
loop_
_entity_poly.entity_id
_entity_poly.type
_entity_poly.pdbx_seq_one_letter_code
_entity_poly.pdbx_strand_id
1 'polypeptide(L)'
;MAAAALTAAGTPRDRDAVAAAIATLEVETPVGRLKWGAGPNRNVVSTPILGGQWVPGSGAYPLDFVLCENSSDPNVPVAGQLKRFGTLT
;
A
#
# COMPACT_ATOMS: atom_id res chain seq x y z
N MET A 1 6.52 1.66 9.79
CA MET A 1 7.84 1.63 9.12
C MET A 1 8.96 2.19 10.00
N ALA A 2 8.99 3.50 10.32
CA ALA A 2 10.13 4.10 11.04
C ALA A 2 10.48 3.38 12.35
N ALA A 3 9.50 3.13 13.22
CA ALA A 3 9.71 2.39 14.46
C ALA A 3 10.31 0.99 14.23
N ALA A 4 9.82 0.25 13.23
CA ALA A 4 10.33 -1.09 12.91
C ALA A 4 11.79 -1.06 12.43
N ALA A 5 12.16 -0.10 11.59
CA ALA A 5 13.53 0.07 11.12
C ALA A 5 14.49 0.43 12.25
N LEU A 6 14.09 1.36 13.14
CA LEU A 6 14.91 1.78 14.28
C LEU A 6 15.10 0.63 15.29
N THR A 7 14.07 -0.18 15.51
CA THR A 7 14.17 -1.38 16.36
C THR A 7 15.07 -2.43 15.71
N ALA A 8 14.90 -2.70 14.41
CA ALA A 8 15.71 -3.69 13.69
C ALA A 8 17.20 -3.30 13.61
N ALA A 9 17.52 -2.00 13.58
CA ALA A 9 18.89 -1.51 13.58
C ALA A 9 19.62 -1.77 14.91
N GLY A 10 18.91 -1.77 16.05
CA GLY A 10 19.51 -1.86 17.39
C GLY A 10 20.32 -0.62 17.82
N THR A 11 20.90 0.11 16.87
CA THR A 11 21.65 1.36 17.03
C THR A 11 20.97 2.50 16.27
N PRO A 12 19.80 3.00 16.73
CA PRO A 12 18.95 3.92 15.95
C PRO A 12 19.56 5.28 15.62
N ARG A 13 20.73 5.63 16.19
CA ARG A 13 21.49 6.85 15.87
C ARG A 13 22.61 6.62 14.86
N ASP A 14 22.91 5.38 14.53
CA ASP A 14 23.87 5.00 13.50
C ASP A 14 23.15 4.96 12.14
N ARG A 15 23.56 5.84 11.23
CA ARG A 15 22.94 6.00 9.92
C ARG A 15 23.14 4.77 9.05
N ASP A 16 24.31 4.14 9.11
CA ASP A 16 24.64 2.99 8.28
C ASP A 16 23.91 1.74 8.79
N ALA A 17 23.79 1.58 10.10
CA ALA A 17 23.00 0.51 10.70
C ALA A 17 21.50 0.62 10.35
N VAL A 18 20.93 1.82 10.40
CA VAL A 18 19.53 2.04 10.01
C VAL A 18 19.32 1.78 8.52
N ALA A 19 20.22 2.24 7.66
CA ALA A 19 20.14 1.98 6.22
C ALA A 19 20.24 0.48 5.90
N ALA A 20 21.16 -0.24 6.57
CA ALA A 20 21.29 -1.69 6.43
C ALA A 20 20.05 -2.44 6.91
N ALA A 21 19.45 -2.03 8.03
CA ALA A 21 18.22 -2.63 8.55
C ALA A 21 17.02 -2.43 7.60
N ILE A 22 16.90 -1.25 6.97
CA ILE A 22 15.86 -0.99 5.98
C ILE A 22 16.01 -1.91 4.76
N ALA A 23 17.23 -2.17 4.30
CA ALA A 23 17.49 -2.96 3.10
C ALA A 23 16.96 -4.40 3.15
N THR A 24 16.69 -4.93 4.34
CA THR A 24 16.14 -6.28 4.56
C THR A 24 14.83 -6.26 5.36
N LEU A 25 14.24 -5.08 5.59
CA LEU A 25 13.06 -4.94 6.43
C LEU A 25 11.85 -5.63 5.79
N GLU A 26 11.05 -6.28 6.63
CA GLU A 26 9.78 -6.86 6.25
C GLU A 26 8.75 -6.57 7.34
N VAL A 27 7.64 -5.93 6.98
CA VAL A 27 6.65 -5.44 7.96
C VAL A 27 5.25 -5.42 7.37
N GLU A 28 4.26 -5.82 8.18
CA GLU A 28 2.84 -5.65 7.88
C GLU A 28 2.42 -4.20 8.12
N THR A 29 1.66 -3.64 7.17
CA THR A 29 1.19 -2.26 7.22
C THR A 29 -0.27 -2.16 6.79
N PRO A 30 -0.96 -1.02 7.02
CA PRO A 30 -2.31 -0.83 6.50
C PRO A 30 -2.45 -0.94 4.98
N VAL A 31 -1.36 -0.79 4.22
CA VAL A 31 -1.32 -0.98 2.76
C VAL A 31 -0.86 -2.38 2.35
N GLY A 32 -0.79 -3.31 3.30
CA GLY A 32 -0.35 -4.69 3.11
C GLY A 32 1.09 -4.97 3.56
N ARG A 33 1.56 -6.18 3.23
CA ARG A 33 2.90 -6.66 3.55
C ARG A 33 3.95 -5.98 2.68
N LEU A 34 4.90 -5.29 3.30
CA LEU A 34 5.99 -4.62 2.60
C LEU A 34 7.31 -5.30 2.90
N LYS A 35 8.03 -5.69 1.84
CA LYS A 35 9.35 -6.33 1.90
C LYS A 35 10.36 -5.56 1.07
N TRP A 36 11.35 -4.99 1.74
CA TRP A 36 12.47 -4.31 1.11
C TRP A 36 13.49 -5.31 0.57
N GLY A 37 14.39 -4.85 -0.30
CA GLY A 37 15.44 -5.70 -0.89
C GLY A 37 14.98 -6.66 -2.00
N ALA A 38 13.67 -6.84 -2.21
CA ALA A 38 13.14 -7.70 -3.29
C ALA A 38 13.12 -7.02 -4.67
N GLY A 39 13.17 -5.69 -4.71
CA GLY A 39 13.18 -4.90 -5.94
C GLY A 39 14.58 -4.48 -6.39
N PRO A 40 14.70 -3.74 -7.51
CA PRO A 40 15.99 -3.31 -8.06
C PRO A 40 16.75 -2.33 -7.14
N ASN A 41 16.04 -1.66 -6.22
CA ASN A 41 16.60 -0.72 -5.26
C ASN A 41 16.38 -1.25 -3.85
N ARG A 42 17.46 -1.54 -3.11
CA ARG A 42 17.35 -2.22 -1.80
C ARG A 42 16.53 -1.45 -0.76
N ASN A 43 16.55 -0.12 -0.81
CA ASN A 43 15.86 0.75 0.14
C ASN A 43 14.49 1.23 -0.35
N VAL A 44 13.98 0.68 -1.44
CA VAL A 44 12.67 1.01 -2.01
C VAL A 44 11.82 -0.24 -2.09
N VAL A 45 10.54 -0.12 -1.75
CA VAL A 45 9.54 -1.16 -1.94
C VAL A 45 8.41 -0.60 -2.79
N SER A 46 7.90 -1.40 -3.72
CA SER A 46 6.65 -1.08 -4.42
C SER A 46 5.49 -1.48 -3.53
N THR A 47 4.63 -0.51 -3.20
CA THR A 47 3.39 -0.78 -2.47
C THR A 47 2.30 -1.17 -3.46
N PRO A 48 1.46 -2.17 -3.16
CA PRO A 48 0.29 -2.41 -3.98
C PRO A 48 -0.64 -1.20 -3.92
N ILE A 49 -1.09 -0.72 -5.08
CA ILE A 49 -2.07 0.35 -5.21
C ILE A 49 -3.25 -0.21 -5.97
N LEU A 50 -4.44 -0.03 -5.39
CA LEU A 50 -5.69 -0.54 -5.91
C LEU A 50 -6.47 0.59 -6.56
N GLY A 51 -7.02 0.34 -7.74
CA GLY A 51 -7.84 1.31 -8.45
C GLY A 51 -9.28 1.28 -7.97
N GLY A 52 -9.90 2.45 -7.81
CA GLY A 52 -11.30 2.55 -7.47
C GLY A 52 -11.96 3.83 -8.01
N GLN A 53 -13.29 3.85 -7.92
CA GLN A 53 -14.13 4.91 -8.41
C GLN A 53 -15.10 5.35 -7.31
N TRP A 54 -15.19 6.66 -7.09
CA TRP A 54 -16.24 7.26 -6.26
C TRP A 54 -17.56 7.24 -7.03
N VAL A 55 -18.61 6.73 -6.39
CA VAL A 55 -19.98 6.64 -6.93
C VAL A 55 -20.97 7.26 -5.95
N PRO A 56 -22.19 7.65 -6.38
CA PRO A 56 -23.24 8.09 -5.48
C PRO A 56 -23.47 7.07 -4.35
N GLY A 57 -23.45 7.57 -3.12
CA GLY A 57 -23.56 6.75 -1.91
C GLY A 57 -24.97 6.22 -1.70
N SER A 58 -25.05 5.02 -1.14
CA SER A 58 -26.32 4.36 -0.82
C SER A 58 -26.68 4.39 0.68
N GLY A 59 -25.76 4.88 1.53
CA GLY A 59 -25.87 4.89 2.98
C GLY A 59 -25.86 6.28 3.61
N ALA A 60 -25.21 6.40 4.77
CA ALA A 60 -25.14 7.63 5.55
C ALA A 60 -24.30 8.75 4.90
N TYR A 61 -23.46 8.40 3.93
CA TYR A 61 -22.56 9.31 3.25
C TYR A 61 -22.96 9.44 1.77
N PRO A 62 -22.74 10.62 1.16
CA PRO A 62 -23.16 10.90 -0.22
C PRO A 62 -22.33 10.15 -1.28
N LEU A 63 -21.22 9.52 -0.90
CA LEU A 63 -20.31 8.84 -1.82
C LEU A 63 -19.87 7.49 -1.24
N ASP A 64 -19.82 6.48 -2.10
CA ASP A 64 -19.20 5.18 -1.85
C ASP A 64 -17.93 5.05 -2.72
N PHE A 65 -16.85 4.46 -2.17
CA PHE A 65 -15.64 4.14 -2.94
C PHE A 65 -15.68 2.69 -3.38
N VAL A 66 -15.85 2.45 -4.68
CA VAL A 66 -15.91 1.10 -5.26
C VAL A 66 -14.54 0.74 -5.80
N LEU A 67 -14.00 -0.39 -5.35
CA LEU A 67 -12.75 -0.92 -5.88
C LEU A 67 -13.00 -1.57 -7.25
N CYS A 68 -12.24 -1.15 -8.26
CA CYS A 68 -12.43 -1.54 -9.66
C CYS A 68 -11.25 -2.29 -10.27
N GLU A 69 -10.09 -2.30 -9.60
CA GLU A 69 -8.84 -2.82 -10.15
C GLU A 69 -7.96 -3.31 -8.99
N ASN A 70 -7.38 -4.51 -9.13
CA ASN A 70 -6.57 -5.15 -8.09
C ASN A 70 -5.33 -5.88 -8.62
N SER A 71 -4.82 -5.60 -9.83
CA SER A 71 -3.67 -6.32 -10.40
C SER A 71 -2.42 -6.24 -9.52
N SER A 72 -2.29 -5.19 -8.72
CA SER A 72 -1.21 -5.03 -7.75
C SER A 72 -1.31 -5.97 -6.53
N ASP A 73 -2.53 -6.42 -6.18
CA ASP A 73 -2.78 -7.41 -5.12
C ASP A 73 -4.11 -8.16 -5.34
N PRO A 74 -4.07 -9.35 -5.98
CA PRO A 74 -5.26 -10.14 -6.28
C PRO A 74 -6.02 -10.68 -5.07
N ASN A 75 -5.44 -10.59 -3.86
CA ASN A 75 -6.13 -11.01 -2.64
C ASN A 75 -7.25 -10.03 -2.24
N VAL A 76 -7.21 -8.78 -2.75
CA VAL A 76 -8.26 -7.80 -2.50
C VAL A 76 -9.35 -7.93 -3.56
N PRO A 77 -10.61 -8.21 -3.20
CA PRO A 77 -11.67 -8.43 -4.16
C PRO A 77 -12.11 -7.12 -4.82
N VAL A 78 -12.29 -7.17 -6.15
CA VAL A 78 -12.92 -6.08 -6.92
C VAL A 78 -14.40 -6.03 -6.58
N ALA A 79 -14.91 -4.82 -6.30
CA ALA A 79 -16.28 -4.58 -5.89
C ALA A 79 -17.18 -4.08 -7.04
N GLY A 80 -16.61 -3.71 -8.19
CA GLY A 80 -17.38 -3.33 -9.37
C GLY A 80 -16.51 -3.01 -10.58
N GLN A 81 -17.14 -2.81 -11.74
CA GLN A 81 -16.44 -2.39 -12.95
C GLN A 81 -16.34 -0.85 -13.02
N LEU A 82 -15.19 -0.34 -13.47
CA LEU A 82 -15.00 1.09 -13.71
C LEU A 82 -16.02 1.59 -14.74
N LYS A 83 -16.84 2.57 -14.37
CA LYS A 83 -17.79 3.21 -15.26
C LYS A 83 -17.18 4.45 -15.90
N ARG A 84 -17.57 4.75 -17.13
CA ARG A 84 -17.14 5.96 -17.83
C ARG A 84 -17.57 7.20 -17.03
N PHE A 85 -16.73 8.24 -17.03
CA PHE A 85 -17.10 9.52 -16.46
C PHE A 85 -18.39 10.06 -17.12
N GLY A 86 -19.33 10.53 -16.30
CA GLY A 86 -20.63 11.05 -16.73
C GLY A 86 -21.74 9.99 -16.92
N THR A 87 -21.45 8.70 -16.74
CA THR A 87 -22.47 7.62 -16.78
C THR A 87 -22.85 7.09 -15.39
N LEU A 88 -22.43 7.81 -14.34
CA LEU A 88 -22.83 7.58 -12.96
C LEU A 88 -24.08 8.42 -12.68
N THR A 89 -25.23 7.91 -13.06
CA THR A 89 -26.55 8.49 -12.77
C THR A 89 -27.34 7.55 -11.90
#